data_AF-A0A3B9X2M8-F1
#
_entry.id   AF-A0A3B9X2M8-F1
#
_cell.length_a   1.000
_cell.length_b   1.000
_cell.length_c   1.000
_cell.angle_alpha   90.00
_cell.angle_beta   90.00
_cell.angle_gamma   90.00
#
_symmetry.space_group_name_H-M   'P 1'
#
loop_
_entity.id
_entity.type
_entity.pdbx_description
1 polymer ?
#
loop_
_entity_poly.entity_id
_entity_poly.type
_entity_poly.pdbx_seq_one_letter_code
_entity_poly.pdbx_strand_id
1 'polypeptide(L)' 'MYLGMATVIAGVGVGLGVWVMLPILGLFVFWITENQIKLEEHALVKIFGSEFEDYKSKVRRWI' A
#
# COMPACT_ATOMS: atom_id res chain seq x y z
N MET A 1 3.38 6.60 -0.83
CA MET A 1 3.42 6.65 0.65
C MET A 1 3.49 5.26 1.27
N TYR A 2 2.47 4.42 1.05
CA TYR A 2 2.35 3.09 1.68
C TYR A 2 3.51 2.14 1.41
N LEU A 3 4.06 2.14 0.19
CA LEU A 3 5.29 1.39 -0.13
C LEU A 3 6.47 1.82 0.75
N GLY A 4 6.67 3.12 0.96
CA GLY A 4 7.73 3.62 1.84
C GLY A 4 7.55 3.16 3.29
N MET A 5 6.32 3.19 3.80
CA MET A 5 6.01 2.66 5.14
C MET A 5 6.32 1.15 5.24
N ALA A 6 5.89 0.36 4.24
CA ALA A 6 6.18 -1.06 4.18
C ALA A 6 7.70 -1.34 4.14
N THR A 7 8.46 -0.56 3.35
CA THR A 7 9.93 -0.67 3.28
C THR A 7 10.60 -0.31 4.60
N VAL A 8 10.12 0.71 5.32
CA VAL A 8 10.64 1.04 6.66
C VAL A 8 10.38 -0.07 7.66
N ILE A 9 9.16 -0.62 7.71
CA ILE A 9 8.82 -1.75 8.59
C ILE A 9 9.69 -2.96 8.26
N ALA A 10 9.87 -3.26 6.98
CA ALA A 10 10.76 -4.34 6.53
C ALA A 10 12.21 -4.11 6.97
N GLY A 11 12.74 -2.92 6.73
CA GLY A 11 14.12 -2.55 7.07
C GLY A 11 14.38 -2.63 8.58
N VAL A 12 13.45 -2.14 9.40
CA VAL A 12 13.55 -2.23 10.87
C VAL A 12 13.50 -3.69 11.33
N GLY A 13 12.54 -4.47 10.82
CA GLY A 13 12.41 -5.89 11.18
C GLY A 13 13.66 -6.70 10.85
N VAL A 14 14.23 -6.51 9.66
CA VAL A 14 15.48 -7.15 9.24
C VAL A 14 16.66 -6.64 10.07
N GLY A 15 16.78 -5.33 10.28
CA GLY A 15 17.89 -4.73 11.03
C GLY A 15 17.95 -5.16 12.50
N LEU A 16 16.80 -5.46 13.11
CA LEU A 16 16.71 -5.98 14.48
C LEU A 16 16.75 -7.52 14.56
N GLY A 17 16.84 -8.23 13.43
CA GLY A 17 16.83 -9.69 13.39
C GLY A 17 15.48 -10.33 13.75
N VAL A 18 14.38 -9.58 13.67
CA VAL A 18 13.04 -10.02 14.06
C VAL A 18 12.33 -10.60 12.85
N TRP A 19 12.65 -11.84 12.51
CA TRP A 19 12.12 -12.53 11.32
C TRP A 19 10.59 -12.69 11.31
N VAL A 20 9.94 -12.72 12.47
CA VAL A 20 8.47 -12.74 12.58
C VAL A 20 7.82 -11.47 12.03
N MET A 21 8.58 -10.38 11.81
CA MET A 21 8.06 -9.20 11.14
C MET A 21 7.75 -9.43 9.65
N LEU A 22 8.34 -10.42 8.98
CA LEU A 22 8.05 -10.69 7.57
C LEU A 22 6.58 -11.12 7.32
N PRO A 23 6.01 -12.11 8.03
CA PRO A 23 4.58 -12.41 7.89
C PRO A 23 3.69 -11.27 8.36
N ILE A 24 4.09 -10.52 9.40
CA ILE A 24 3.35 -9.32 9.86
C ILE A 24 3.33 -8.25 8.77
N LEU A 25 4.43 -8.06 8.04
CA LEU A 25 4.51 -7.13 6.92
C LEU A 25 3.55 -7.55 5.80
N GLY A 26 3.45 -8.85 5.51
CA GLY A 26 2.46 -9.38 4.56
C GLY A 26 1.02 -9.05 4.98
N LEU A 27 0.68 -9.26 6.26
CA LEU A 27 -0.62 -8.89 6.82
C LEU A 27 -0.87 -7.37 6.75
N PHE A 28 0.14 -6.56 7.04
CA PHE A 28 0.06 -5.10 6.94
C PHE A 28 -0.24 -4.65 5.50
N VAL A 29 0.50 -5.17 4.51
CA VAL A 29 0.30 -4.86 3.09
C VAL A 29 -1.11 -5.27 2.65
N PHE A 30 -1.59 -6.45 3.05
CA PHE A 30 -2.95 -6.89 2.75
C PHE A 30 -4.00 -5.96 3.39
N TRP A 31 -3.87 -5.70 4.68
CA TRP A 31 -4.83 -4.89 5.44
C TRP A 31 -4.94 -3.46 4.89
N ILE A 32 -3.81 -2.80 4.62
CA ILE A 32 -3.79 -1.43 4.12
C ILE A 32 -4.31 -1.35 2.68
N THR A 33 -4.10 -2.40 1.87
CA THR A 33 -4.63 -2.47 0.51
C THR A 33 -6.15 -2.47 0.51
N GLU A 34 -6.76 -3.34 1.33
CA GLU A 34 -8.21 -3.48 1.37
C GLU A 34 -8.90 -2.31 2.08
N ASN A 35 -8.38 -1.88 3.23
CA ASN A 35 -9.07 -0.95 4.11
C ASN A 35 -8.66 0.51 3.94
N GLN A 36 -7.58 0.83 3.23
CA GLN A 36 -7.15 2.21 3.01
C GLN A 36 -7.02 2.52 1.52
N ILE A 37 -6.13 1.83 0.79
CA ILE A 37 -5.84 2.15 -0.61
C ILE A 37 -7.10 2.09 -1.49
N LYS A 38 -7.88 1.01 -1.40
CA LYS A 38 -9.12 0.89 -2.21
C LYS A 38 -10.18 1.93 -1.85
N LEU A 39 -10.32 2.26 -0.56
CA LEU A 39 -11.27 3.28 -0.12
C LEU A 39 -10.87 4.68 -0.59
N GLU A 40 -9.57 5.01 -0.49
CA GLU A 40 -9.01 6.25 -1.04
C GLU A 40 -9.21 6.33 -2.55
N GLU A 41 -8.91 5.27 -3.29
CA GLU A 41 -9.18 5.21 -4.73
C GLU A 41 -10.65 5.48 -5.04
N HIS A 42 -11.59 4.90 -4.29
CA HIS A 42 -13.02 5.16 -4.49
C HIS A 42 -13.40 6.61 -4.20
N ALA A 43 -12.80 7.24 -3.19
CA ALA A 43 -12.99 8.66 -2.94
C ALA A 43 -12.41 9.52 -4.07
N LEU A 44 -11.22 9.16 -4.59
CA LEU A 44 -10.56 9.87 -5.68
C LEU A 44 -11.33 9.75 -6.99
N VAL A 45 -11.89 8.59 -7.32
CA VAL A 45 -12.79 8.43 -8.48
C VAL A 45 -14.02 9.35 -8.35
N LYS A 46 -14.58 9.54 -7.15
CA LYS A 46 -15.71 10.46 -6.95
C LYS A 46 -15.33 11.93 -7.15
N ILE A 47 -14.08 12.30 -6.87
CA ILE A 47 -13.60 13.69 -6.96
C ILE A 47 -13.13 14.03 -8.37
N PHE A 48 -12.39 13.11 -9.01
CA PHE A 48 -11.66 13.34 -10.26
C PHE A 48 -12.25 12.57 -11.47
N GLY A 49 -13.14 11.61 -11.24
CA GLY A 49 -13.84 10.89 -12.31
C GLY A 49 -12.90 10.11 -13.23
N SER A 50 -13.10 10.30 -14.54
CA SER A 50 -12.39 9.58 -15.60
C SER A 50 -10.88 9.86 -15.64
N GLU A 51 -10.44 11.06 -15.25
CA GLU A 51 -9.01 11.39 -15.22
C GLU A 51 -8.24 10.48 -14.25
N PHE A 52 -8.86 10.14 -13.12
CA PHE A 52 -8.25 9.24 -12.14
C PHE A 52 -8.29 7.78 -12.57
N GLU A 53 -9.34 7.34 -13.28
CA GLU A 53 -9.39 5.98 -13.85
C GLU A 53 -8.30 5.79 -14.92
N ASP A 54 -8.11 6.79 -15.79
CA ASP A 54 -7.03 6.80 -16.78
C ASP A 54 -5.65 6.78 -16.11
N TYR A 55 -5.46 7.57 -15.05
CA TYR A 55 -4.24 7.53 -14.24
C TYR A 55 -4.01 6.15 -13.62
N LYS A 56 -5.03 5.58 -12.99
CA LYS A 56 -4.99 4.28 -12.32
C LYS A 56 -4.64 3.13 -13.27
N SER A 57 -4.99 3.22 -14.55
CA SER A 57 -4.60 2.22 -15.56
C SER A 57 -3.08 2.19 -15.85
N LYS A 58 -2.38 3.29 -15.59
CA LYS A 58 -0.95 3.48 -15.89
C LYS A 58 -0.03 3.13 -14.72
N VAL A 59 -0.58 3.07 -13.50
CA VAL A 59 0.18 2.87 -12.28
C VAL A 59 -0.33 1.68 -11.49
N ARG A 60 0.57 0.97 -10.81
CA ARG A 60 0.21 -0.15 -9.94
C ARG A 60 0.11 0.34 -8.48
N ARG A 61 -0.69 -0.34 -7.66
CA ARG A 61 -0.84 -0.04 -6.22
C ARG A 61 0.45 -0.30 -5.45
N TRP A 62 1.09 -1.41 -5.79
CA TRP A 62 2.41 -1.82 -5.32
C TRP A 62 3.25 -2.11 -6.58
N ILE A 63 4.55 -1.79 -6.51
CA ILE A 63 5.58 -1.86 -7.57
C ILE A 63 5.10 -2.38 -8.93
#